data_AF-A0A7H4LPA4-F1
#
_entry.id   AF-A0A7H4LPA4-F1
#
_cell.length_a   1.000
_cell.length_b   1.000
_cell.length_c   1.000
_cell.angle_alpha   90.00
_cell.angle_beta   90.00
_cell.angle_gamma   90.00
#
_symmetry.space_group_name_H-M   'P 1'
#
loop_
_entity.id
_entity.type
_entity.pdbx_description
1 polymer ?
#
loop_
_entity_poly.entity_id
_entity_poly.type
_entity_poly.pdbx_seq_one_letter_code
_entity_poly.pdbx_strand_id
1 'polypeptide(L)'
;MFVYQYQHTSKGTLREHLTLGGGRGSASASPVTSSWKVRVQALLGVSRAVDHLHRVSTPQIIHRNVSSSSILLDESWAPRVSGFGAAVLQAATKGELHGQLVGEVVGHFGYIDPEYRHTHRVTPASDVYSFGVVMLEVLTGRPPSWEEAQTLAGFAVPFIEGGNLGPLLDRRPSPEPTSGQLQALELVAYTAARCLWRQDRPAMSDVVTNLDMALGLIERDDSKPYTIGAEAPAKIDERATKADFSKIKVQDEDGSATVYKGRLHDGLEVAVKSLKNHGQQRHEQEGAFVAELETLCHLRHDHVVRLVGWCAEDDDRMFVYQYQHTSNGTLRDHLQGGGFASPVTSSWKARVLALLGASRAIDHLHRVATPRIIHRNVSSSSILLDESWAARVSGFGAAVLQEPTTDGQLVGEVAGTLGYIDPEYHRTRRVSPASDVYSFGVVMLELLTGRPPSWESKDPNTLVGFAAPIIERGDLGSVLDRRPSPAPTPGQMEALKLVAYTAARCLWPQPQDRPAMSNVVINLEAALGLIDSDEPKGRY
;
A
#
# COMPACT_ATOMS: atom_id res chain seq x y z
N MET A 1 -45.89 35.20 -2.48
CA MET A 1 -45.38 33.82 -2.61
C MET A 1 -44.51 33.78 -3.85
N PHE A 2 -43.19 33.66 -3.68
CA PHE A 2 -42.28 33.46 -4.82
C PHE A 2 -42.25 31.96 -5.13
N VAL A 3 -42.52 31.59 -6.38
CA VAL A 3 -42.49 30.20 -6.84
C VAL A 3 -41.29 30.07 -7.77
N TYR A 4 -40.35 29.21 -7.41
CA TYR A 4 -39.17 28.91 -8.21
C TYR A 4 -39.39 27.58 -8.92
N GLN A 5 -39.13 27.53 -10.23
CA GLN A 5 -39.12 26.27 -11.00
C GLN A 5 -37.69 25.74 -11.07
N TYR A 6 -37.50 24.49 -10.65
CA TYR A 6 -36.22 23.78 -10.72
C TYR A 6 -36.35 22.57 -11.64
N GLN A 7 -35.20 22.08 -12.14
CA GLN A 7 -35.14 20.79 -12.82
C GLN A 7 -35.53 19.69 -11.83
N HIS A 8 -36.48 18.83 -12.22
CA HIS A 8 -36.98 17.76 -11.35
C HIS A 8 -35.88 16.74 -11.03
N THR A 9 -35.60 16.53 -9.75
CA THR A 9 -34.71 15.48 -9.25
C THR A 9 -35.57 14.36 -8.65
N SER A 10 -35.67 13.22 -9.33
CA SER A 10 -36.64 12.17 -8.98
C SER A 10 -36.28 11.31 -7.77
N LYS A 11 -35.02 11.33 -7.33
CA LYS A 11 -34.52 10.45 -6.26
C LYS A 11 -34.56 11.09 -4.87
N GLY A 12 -35.06 12.32 -4.74
CA GLY A 12 -35.17 13.01 -3.46
C GLY A 12 -33.83 13.57 -2.95
N THR A 13 -33.74 13.73 -1.63
CA THR A 13 -32.59 14.33 -0.93
C THR A 13 -31.62 13.27 -0.44
N LEU A 14 -30.34 13.64 -0.30
CA LEU A 14 -29.33 12.78 0.31
C LEU A 14 -29.74 12.32 1.73
N ARG A 15 -30.39 13.20 2.50
CA ARG A 15 -30.89 12.90 3.86
C ARG A 15 -31.85 11.72 3.90
N GLU A 16 -32.77 11.61 2.94
CA GLU A 16 -33.77 10.53 2.89
C GLU A 16 -33.10 9.16 2.72
N HIS A 17 -32.01 9.11 1.96
CA HIS A 17 -31.21 7.90 1.78
C HIS A 17 -30.31 7.60 2.98
N LEU A 18 -29.81 8.63 3.68
CA LEU A 18 -28.94 8.43 4.84
C LEU A 18 -29.69 8.16 6.14
N THR A 19 -30.86 8.74 6.42
CA THR A 19 -31.43 8.68 7.79
C THR A 19 -32.81 8.02 7.88
N LEU A 20 -33.59 8.03 6.79
CA LEU A 20 -35.01 7.66 6.84
C LEU A 20 -35.32 6.30 6.23
N GLY A 21 -34.32 5.55 5.75
CA GLY A 21 -34.52 4.20 5.21
C GLY A 21 -35.62 4.15 4.16
N GLY A 22 -35.43 4.85 3.04
CA GLY A 22 -36.26 4.71 1.83
C GLY A 22 -37.77 4.63 2.10
N GLY A 23 -38.36 5.71 2.59
CA GLY A 23 -39.79 5.77 2.87
C GLY A 23 -40.66 5.49 1.64
N ARG A 24 -41.39 4.37 1.70
CA ARG A 24 -42.53 3.94 0.86
C ARG A 24 -42.28 3.81 -0.65
N GLY A 25 -41.95 2.59 -1.08
CA GLY A 25 -42.48 2.08 -2.35
C GLY A 25 -41.51 1.53 -3.39
N SER A 26 -40.25 1.21 -3.08
CA SER A 26 -39.42 0.43 -4.01
C SER A 26 -38.37 -0.39 -3.27
N ALA A 27 -38.48 -1.70 -3.38
CA ALA A 27 -37.62 -2.71 -2.79
C ALA A 27 -36.27 -2.86 -3.53
N SER A 28 -35.62 -1.75 -3.88
CA SER A 28 -34.22 -1.74 -4.33
C SER A 28 -33.42 -0.85 -3.38
N ALA A 29 -32.47 -1.41 -2.64
CA ALA A 29 -31.55 -0.63 -1.83
C ALA A 29 -30.90 0.47 -2.69
N SER A 30 -31.02 1.73 -2.25
CA SER A 30 -30.39 2.87 -2.90
C SER A 30 -28.87 2.64 -2.97
N PRO A 31 -28.18 2.89 -4.09
CA PRO A 31 -26.73 2.78 -4.17
C PRO A 31 -26.01 3.63 -3.11
N VAL A 32 -26.62 4.76 -2.70
CA VAL A 32 -26.13 5.59 -1.59
C VAL A 32 -26.22 4.84 -0.27
N THR A 33 -27.25 4.02 -0.04
CA THR A 33 -27.36 3.21 1.17
C THR A 33 -26.36 2.05 1.20
N SER A 34 -26.07 1.45 0.06
CA SER A 34 -25.35 0.17 -0.03
C SER A 34 -23.87 0.27 -0.40
N SER A 35 -23.36 1.41 -0.91
CA SER A 35 -21.99 1.52 -1.44
C SER A 35 -21.20 2.70 -0.88
N TRP A 36 -20.02 2.42 -0.32
CA TRP A 36 -19.06 3.45 0.10
C TRP A 36 -18.55 4.29 -1.07
N LYS A 37 -18.33 3.67 -2.23
CA LYS A 37 -17.92 4.37 -3.44
C LYS A 37 -18.92 5.45 -3.83
N VAL A 38 -20.20 5.10 -3.89
CA VAL A 38 -21.27 6.05 -4.28
C VAL A 38 -21.37 7.19 -3.26
N ARG A 39 -21.21 6.89 -1.97
CA ARG A 39 -21.16 7.90 -0.89
C ARG A 39 -20.02 8.88 -1.07
N VAL A 40 -18.81 8.40 -1.34
CA VAL A 40 -17.63 9.26 -1.55
C VAL A 40 -17.74 10.05 -2.86
N GLN A 41 -18.28 9.44 -3.92
CA GLN A 41 -18.59 10.15 -5.17
C GLN A 41 -19.61 11.28 -4.97
N ALA A 42 -20.64 11.06 -4.14
CA ALA A 42 -21.59 12.09 -3.78
C ALA A 42 -20.92 13.25 -3.01
N LEU A 43 -20.05 12.94 -2.04
CA LEU A 43 -19.26 13.98 -1.35
C LEU A 43 -18.39 14.77 -2.32
N LEU A 44 -17.69 14.09 -3.24
CA LEU A 44 -16.83 14.73 -4.24
C LEU A 44 -17.62 15.63 -5.21
N GLY A 45 -18.81 15.21 -5.63
CA GLY A 45 -19.66 16.03 -6.49
C GLY A 45 -20.14 17.30 -5.78
N VAL A 46 -20.54 17.20 -4.51
CA VAL A 46 -20.95 18.35 -3.70
C VAL A 46 -19.78 19.30 -3.43
N SER A 47 -18.61 18.78 -3.05
CA SER A 47 -17.44 19.62 -2.76
C SER A 47 -16.97 20.40 -3.99
N ARG A 48 -17.00 19.78 -5.18
CA ARG A 48 -16.70 20.47 -6.46
C ARG A 48 -17.71 21.58 -6.76
N ALA A 49 -19.00 21.36 -6.48
CA ALA A 49 -20.00 22.41 -6.65
C ALA A 49 -19.76 23.58 -5.69
N VAL A 50 -19.44 23.31 -4.42
CA VAL A 50 -19.17 24.37 -3.43
C VAL A 50 -17.84 25.10 -3.74
N ASP A 51 -16.79 24.40 -4.16
CA ASP A 51 -15.54 25.04 -4.62
C ASP A 51 -15.80 25.98 -5.80
N HIS A 52 -16.68 25.60 -6.73
CA HIS A 52 -17.06 26.46 -7.83
C HIS A 52 -17.77 27.75 -7.37
N LEU A 53 -18.65 27.66 -6.36
CA LEU A 53 -19.30 28.82 -5.75
C LEU A 53 -18.27 29.77 -5.10
N HIS A 54 -17.27 29.19 -4.42
CA HIS A 54 -16.25 29.95 -3.70
C HIS A 54 -15.20 30.58 -4.61
N ARG A 55 -14.75 29.86 -5.65
CA ARG A 55 -13.54 30.24 -6.40
C ARG A 55 -13.82 30.73 -7.82
N VAL A 56 -14.83 30.18 -8.48
CA VAL A 56 -15.08 30.41 -9.91
C VAL A 56 -16.21 31.41 -10.13
N SER A 57 -17.23 31.39 -9.27
CA SER A 57 -18.36 32.30 -9.37
C SER A 57 -17.93 33.74 -9.13
N THR A 58 -18.39 34.65 -9.99
CA THR A 58 -18.14 36.09 -9.88
C THR A 58 -19.46 36.85 -9.95
N PRO A 59 -19.94 37.45 -8.84
CA PRO A 59 -19.31 37.53 -7.52
C PRO A 59 -19.24 36.17 -6.78
N GLN A 60 -18.33 36.06 -5.79
CA GLN A 60 -18.17 34.87 -4.96
C GLN A 60 -19.47 34.59 -4.20
N ILE A 61 -19.91 33.33 -4.19
CA ILE A 61 -21.16 32.91 -3.56
C ILE A 61 -20.86 32.12 -2.30
N ILE A 62 -21.43 32.51 -1.16
CA ILE A 62 -21.41 31.71 0.07
C ILE A 62 -22.81 31.14 0.28
N HIS A 63 -22.93 29.81 0.32
CA HIS A 63 -24.21 29.10 0.26
C HIS A 63 -25.02 29.18 1.56
N ARG A 64 -24.38 29.11 2.73
CA ARG A 64 -24.96 29.21 4.09
C ARG A 64 -25.93 28.11 4.52
N ASN A 65 -26.17 27.11 3.68
CA ASN A 65 -27.13 26.04 3.95
C ASN A 65 -26.72 24.72 3.28
N VAL A 66 -25.42 24.42 3.29
CA VAL A 66 -24.91 23.13 2.83
C VAL A 66 -25.34 22.05 3.84
N SER A 67 -26.27 21.18 3.47
CA SER A 67 -26.80 20.11 4.33
C SER A 67 -27.24 18.91 3.50
N SER A 68 -27.41 17.74 4.11
CA SER A 68 -27.93 16.56 3.40
C SER A 68 -29.35 16.76 2.86
N SER A 69 -30.14 17.66 3.44
CA SER A 69 -31.46 18.06 2.93
C SER A 69 -31.39 18.97 1.70
N SER A 70 -30.29 19.71 1.55
CA SER A 70 -30.10 20.63 0.43
C SER A 70 -29.36 19.99 -0.75
N ILE A 71 -28.94 18.73 -0.61
CA ILE A 71 -28.30 17.94 -1.66
C ILE A 71 -29.35 17.02 -2.27
N LEU A 72 -29.73 17.29 -3.52
CA LEU A 72 -30.66 16.48 -4.29
C LEU A 72 -29.90 15.45 -5.12
N LEU A 73 -30.51 14.29 -5.36
CA LEU A 73 -29.94 13.24 -6.21
C LEU A 73 -30.74 13.14 -7.51
N ASP A 74 -30.04 13.19 -8.64
CA ASP A 74 -30.67 13.02 -9.95
C ASP A 74 -30.82 11.54 -10.35
N GLU A 75 -31.31 11.29 -11.57
CA GLU A 75 -31.54 9.92 -12.09
C GLU A 75 -30.26 9.06 -12.10
N SER A 76 -29.09 9.69 -12.19
CA SER A 76 -27.78 9.02 -12.20
C SER A 76 -27.16 8.86 -10.81
N TRP A 77 -27.89 9.23 -9.75
CA TRP A 77 -27.39 9.34 -8.38
C TRP A 77 -26.31 10.41 -8.20
N ALA A 78 -26.15 11.32 -9.16
CA ALA A 78 -25.24 12.44 -9.03
C ALA A 78 -25.84 13.52 -8.12
N PRO A 79 -25.04 14.11 -7.22
CA PRO A 79 -25.52 15.13 -6.30
C PRO A 79 -25.69 16.48 -7.00
N ARG A 80 -26.74 17.20 -6.63
CA ARG A 80 -27.03 18.57 -7.05
C ARG A 80 -27.29 19.43 -5.81
N VAL A 81 -26.47 20.45 -5.63
CA VAL A 81 -26.62 21.40 -4.53
C VAL A 81 -27.82 22.31 -4.81
N SER A 82 -28.70 22.47 -3.83
CA SER A 82 -29.92 23.28 -3.87
C SER A 82 -30.04 24.12 -2.59
N GLY A 83 -31.12 24.90 -2.45
CA GLY A 83 -31.34 25.65 -1.21
C GLY A 83 -30.56 26.97 -1.11
N PHE A 84 -30.31 27.61 -2.26
CA PHE A 84 -29.63 28.91 -2.39
C PHE A 84 -30.42 30.11 -1.82
N GLY A 85 -31.63 29.91 -1.27
CA GLY A 85 -32.43 31.01 -0.70
C GLY A 85 -31.75 31.74 0.47
N ALA A 86 -30.77 31.11 1.12
CA ALA A 86 -29.97 31.70 2.18
C ALA A 86 -28.61 32.24 1.68
N ALA A 87 -28.25 32.00 0.42
CA ALA A 87 -26.93 32.31 -0.11
C ALA A 87 -26.70 33.83 -0.18
N VAL A 88 -25.44 34.24 -0.03
CA VAL A 88 -25.03 35.64 -0.16
C VAL A 88 -23.98 35.79 -1.25
N LEU A 89 -24.04 36.93 -1.93
CA LEU A 89 -23.02 37.35 -2.89
C LEU A 89 -22.02 38.23 -2.15
N GLN A 90 -20.77 37.77 -2.07
CA GLN A 90 -19.69 38.57 -1.54
C GLN A 90 -19.13 39.43 -2.68
N ALA A 91 -19.43 40.73 -2.64
CA ALA A 91 -18.88 41.69 -3.59
C ALA A 91 -17.35 41.76 -3.42
N ALA A 92 -16.62 41.87 -4.53
CA ALA A 92 -15.16 41.98 -4.57
C ALA A 92 -14.68 43.35 -4.06
N THR A 93 -15.01 43.73 -2.83
CA THR A 93 -14.39 44.86 -2.15
C THR A 93 -13.08 44.39 -1.54
N LYS A 94 -11.97 44.76 -2.20
CA LYS A 94 -10.61 44.61 -1.70
C LYS A 94 -10.53 45.09 -0.24
N GLY A 95 -10.33 44.18 0.71
CA GLY A 95 -9.77 44.54 2.02
C GLY A 95 -10.37 43.91 3.28
N GLU A 96 -11.55 43.30 3.26
CA GLU A 96 -12.11 42.74 4.51
C GLU A 96 -11.78 41.26 4.69
N LEU A 97 -10.64 41.00 5.35
CA LEU A 97 -10.24 39.71 5.94
C LEU A 97 -11.21 39.17 7.02
N HIS A 98 -12.34 39.84 7.27
CA HIS A 98 -13.18 39.62 8.45
C HIS A 98 -14.60 39.06 8.16
N GLY A 99 -14.87 38.57 6.95
CA GLY A 99 -16.16 37.97 6.59
C GLY A 99 -17.34 38.95 6.51
N GLN A 100 -18.41 38.55 5.81
CA GLN A 100 -19.58 39.41 5.59
C GLN A 100 -20.53 39.35 6.79
N LEU A 101 -20.82 40.50 7.41
CA LEU A 101 -21.82 40.59 8.47
C LEU A 101 -23.22 40.43 7.89
N VAL A 102 -24.03 39.54 8.46
CA VAL A 102 -25.41 39.27 8.02
C VAL A 102 -26.40 39.49 9.16
N GLY A 103 -27.59 40.01 8.84
CA GLY A 103 -28.60 40.39 9.84
C GLY A 103 -29.25 39.22 10.58
N GLU A 104 -29.23 38.01 10.01
CA GLU A 104 -29.83 36.82 10.58
C GLU A 104 -28.95 35.59 10.34
N VAL A 105 -28.83 34.72 11.36
CA VAL A 105 -28.16 33.42 11.22
C VAL A 105 -29.15 32.43 10.62
N VAL A 106 -28.97 32.15 9.34
CA VAL A 106 -29.74 31.15 8.58
C VAL A 106 -28.91 29.88 8.39
N GLY A 107 -29.54 28.72 8.54
CA GLY A 107 -28.95 27.39 8.33
C GLY A 107 -29.66 26.31 9.14
N HIS A 108 -29.44 25.03 8.80
CA HIS A 108 -30.00 23.91 9.57
C HIS A 108 -29.20 23.64 10.84
N PHE A 109 -29.88 23.52 11.99
CA PHE A 109 -29.26 23.17 13.27
C PHE A 109 -28.41 21.89 13.14
N GLY A 110 -27.19 21.93 13.69
CA GLY A 110 -26.17 20.89 13.52
C GLY A 110 -25.17 21.16 12.40
N TYR A 111 -25.53 21.90 11.33
CA TYR A 111 -24.62 22.28 10.24
C TYR A 111 -24.08 23.70 10.36
N ILE A 112 -24.65 24.54 11.25
CA ILE A 112 -24.26 25.94 11.39
C ILE A 112 -22.89 26.04 12.05
N ASP A 113 -21.94 26.68 11.37
CA ASP A 113 -20.61 27.01 11.91
C ASP A 113 -20.74 27.80 13.23
N PRO A 114 -20.18 27.31 14.35
CA PRO A 114 -20.24 27.97 15.65
C PRO A 114 -19.75 29.42 15.62
N GLU A 115 -18.74 29.72 14.79
CA GLU A 115 -18.21 31.07 14.66
C GLU A 115 -19.20 32.00 13.96
N TYR A 116 -19.78 31.56 12.84
CA TYR A 116 -20.85 32.30 12.16
C TYR A 116 -22.06 32.52 13.07
N ARG A 117 -22.45 31.49 13.84
CA ARG A 117 -23.55 31.59 14.82
C ARG A 117 -23.30 32.66 15.88
N HIS A 118 -22.06 32.81 16.33
CA HIS A 118 -21.71 33.76 17.41
C HIS A 118 -21.44 35.18 16.89
N THR A 119 -20.75 35.27 15.75
CA THR A 119 -20.25 36.54 15.22
C THR A 119 -21.17 37.19 14.19
N HIS A 120 -22.16 36.46 13.69
CA HIS A 120 -22.99 36.83 12.55
C HIS A 120 -22.18 37.14 11.27
N ARG A 121 -20.92 36.67 11.20
CA ARG A 121 -20.03 36.85 10.05
C ARG A 121 -19.93 35.54 9.29
N VAL A 122 -20.28 35.58 8.02
CA VAL A 122 -20.21 34.43 7.12
C VAL A 122 -19.00 34.55 6.21
N THR A 123 -18.30 33.44 6.03
CA THR A 123 -17.17 33.29 5.11
C THR A 123 -17.34 32.01 4.28
N PRO A 124 -16.56 31.81 3.20
CA PRO A 124 -16.47 30.51 2.54
C PRO A 124 -16.14 29.36 3.51
N ALA A 125 -15.37 29.64 4.57
CA ALA A 125 -15.04 28.67 5.61
C ALA A 125 -16.27 28.20 6.40
N SER A 126 -17.35 28.98 6.46
CA SER A 126 -18.61 28.57 7.08
C SER A 126 -19.31 27.46 6.30
N ASP A 127 -19.26 27.49 4.95
CA ASP A 127 -19.76 26.39 4.11
C ASP A 127 -18.88 25.14 4.24
N VAL A 128 -17.55 25.32 4.42
CA VAL A 128 -16.62 24.20 4.67
C VAL A 128 -16.97 23.47 5.96
N TYR A 129 -17.29 24.19 7.03
CA TYR A 129 -17.78 23.59 8.27
C TYR A 129 -19.05 22.77 8.04
N SER A 130 -20.05 23.38 7.40
CA SER A 130 -21.33 22.71 7.11
C SER A 130 -21.12 21.44 6.27
N PHE A 131 -20.20 21.49 5.29
CA PHE A 131 -19.84 20.32 4.50
C PHE A 131 -19.11 19.24 5.31
N GLY A 132 -18.25 19.61 6.26
CA GLY A 132 -17.64 18.66 7.21
C GLY A 132 -18.69 17.86 7.99
N VAL A 133 -19.79 18.49 8.41
CA VAL A 133 -20.91 17.80 9.06
C VAL A 133 -21.62 16.83 8.09
N VAL A 134 -21.80 17.23 6.82
CA VAL A 134 -22.35 16.34 5.77
C VAL A 134 -21.46 15.11 5.58
N MET A 135 -20.13 15.27 5.58
CA MET A 135 -19.19 14.14 5.48
C MET A 135 -19.36 13.16 6.65
N LEU A 136 -19.50 13.67 7.89
CA LEU A 136 -19.76 12.82 9.04
C LEU A 136 -21.11 12.10 8.96
N GLU A 137 -22.16 12.76 8.47
CA GLU A 137 -23.47 12.13 8.27
C GLU A 137 -23.40 11.00 7.23
N VAL A 138 -22.64 11.20 6.15
CA VAL A 138 -22.40 10.19 5.12
C VAL A 138 -21.60 8.99 5.68
N LEU A 139 -20.60 9.25 6.52
CA LEU A 139 -19.80 8.19 7.16
C LEU A 139 -20.58 7.41 8.22
N THR A 140 -21.40 8.08 9.02
CA THR A 140 -22.02 7.48 10.21
C THR A 140 -23.45 7.02 9.97
N GLY A 141 -24.13 7.56 8.94
CA GLY A 141 -25.56 7.37 8.73
C GLY A 141 -26.43 7.99 9.81
N ARG A 142 -25.87 8.80 10.72
CA ARG A 142 -26.56 9.43 11.85
C ARG A 142 -27.00 10.85 11.52
N PRO A 143 -28.12 11.33 12.09
CA PRO A 143 -28.52 12.72 11.90
C PRO A 143 -27.48 13.70 12.48
N PRO A 144 -27.42 14.94 11.96
CA PRO A 144 -26.44 15.97 12.37
C PRO A 144 -26.57 16.41 13.83
N SER A 145 -27.70 16.11 14.46
CA SER A 145 -27.97 16.34 15.87
C SER A 145 -29.07 15.37 16.35
N TRP A 146 -29.03 15.00 17.62
CA TRP A 146 -30.08 14.27 18.34
C TRP A 146 -30.29 14.91 19.72
N GLU A 147 -31.19 14.35 20.53
CA GLU A 147 -31.58 14.72 21.91
C GLU A 147 -30.73 15.82 22.62
N GLU A 148 -31.40 16.82 23.22
CA GLU A 148 -30.82 17.81 24.16
C GLU A 148 -29.47 18.46 23.74
N ALA A 149 -29.39 18.95 22.49
CA ALA A 149 -28.27 19.74 21.95
C ALA A 149 -26.94 19.00 21.68
N GLN A 150 -26.94 17.66 21.61
CA GLN A 150 -25.78 16.92 21.12
C GLN A 150 -25.65 17.04 19.59
N THR A 151 -24.43 17.30 19.12
CA THR A 151 -24.11 17.41 17.69
C THR A 151 -23.31 16.21 17.21
N LEU A 152 -23.52 15.81 15.96
CA LEU A 152 -22.74 14.75 15.33
C LEU A 152 -21.24 15.08 15.32
N ALA A 153 -20.90 16.35 15.09
CA ALA A 153 -19.53 16.85 15.19
C ALA A 153 -18.92 16.59 16.58
N GLY A 154 -19.61 16.98 17.66
CA GLY A 154 -19.13 16.77 19.03
C GLY A 154 -19.00 15.29 19.42
N PHE A 155 -19.85 14.43 18.86
CA PHE A 155 -19.77 12.98 19.08
C PHE A 155 -18.64 12.31 18.29
N ALA A 156 -18.47 12.63 17.01
CA ALA A 156 -17.59 11.88 16.11
C ALA A 156 -16.11 12.31 16.18
N VAL A 157 -15.84 13.62 16.36
CA VAL A 157 -14.46 14.15 16.33
C VAL A 157 -13.52 13.45 17.33
N PRO A 158 -13.91 13.17 18.60
CA PRO A 158 -13.04 12.48 19.55
C PRO A 158 -12.62 11.06 19.11
N PHE A 159 -13.49 10.32 18.40
CA PHE A 159 -13.15 8.99 17.89
C PHE A 159 -12.19 9.06 16.70
N ILE A 160 -12.34 10.08 15.86
CA ILE A 160 -11.47 10.31 14.69
C ILE A 160 -10.06 10.68 15.18
N GLU A 161 -9.95 11.60 16.14
CA GLU A 161 -8.68 11.99 16.75
C GLU A 161 -8.01 10.83 17.52
N GLY A 162 -8.81 9.95 18.13
CA GLY A 162 -8.35 8.74 18.79
C GLY A 162 -7.98 7.58 17.86
N GLY A 163 -8.09 7.75 16.53
CA GLY A 163 -7.73 6.72 15.55
C GLY A 163 -8.66 5.49 15.54
N ASN A 164 -9.89 5.61 16.04
CA ASN A 164 -10.83 4.49 16.13
C ASN A 164 -12.12 4.78 15.35
N LEU A 165 -12.05 4.62 14.02
CA LEU A 165 -13.16 4.94 13.12
C LEU A 165 -14.24 3.84 13.07
N GLY A 166 -13.88 2.58 13.32
CA GLY A 166 -14.78 1.41 13.16
C GLY A 166 -16.16 1.56 13.82
N PRO A 167 -16.25 1.98 15.10
CA PRO A 167 -17.53 2.20 15.79
C PRO A 167 -18.39 3.34 15.22
N LEU A 168 -17.79 4.27 14.46
CA LEU A 168 -18.49 5.39 13.84
C LEU A 168 -19.15 5.02 12.51
N LEU A 169 -18.57 4.08 11.76
CA LEU A 169 -19.01 3.79 10.39
C LEU A 169 -20.43 3.21 10.36
N ASP A 170 -21.22 3.70 9.41
CA ASP A 170 -22.51 3.15 9.06
C ASP A 170 -22.37 1.69 8.61
N ARG A 171 -23.20 0.79 9.14
CA ARG A 171 -23.15 -0.64 8.87
C ARG A 171 -24.06 -1.08 7.71
N ARG A 172 -24.76 -0.14 7.06
CA ARG A 172 -25.65 -0.45 5.93
C ARG A 172 -24.92 -0.72 4.61
N PRO A 173 -23.80 -0.04 4.25
CA PRO A 173 -23.02 -0.42 3.08
C PRO A 173 -22.55 -1.87 3.20
N SER A 174 -22.68 -2.63 2.11
CA SER A 174 -22.37 -4.06 2.07
C SER A 174 -21.67 -4.41 0.75
N PRO A 175 -20.57 -5.19 0.77
CA PRO A 175 -19.91 -5.79 1.95
C PRO A 175 -19.27 -4.75 2.89
N GLU A 176 -18.83 -5.19 4.08
CA GLU A 176 -18.03 -4.33 4.97
C GLU A 176 -16.82 -3.76 4.23
N PRO A 177 -16.39 -2.52 4.55
CA PRO A 177 -15.30 -1.88 3.82
C PRO A 177 -14.02 -2.70 3.93
N THR A 178 -13.38 -2.92 2.79
CA THR A 178 -12.05 -3.54 2.71
C THR A 178 -11.01 -2.66 3.41
N SER A 179 -9.79 -3.16 3.63
CA SER A 179 -8.71 -2.34 4.21
C SER A 179 -8.37 -1.10 3.36
N GLY A 180 -8.41 -1.21 2.02
CA GLY A 180 -8.19 -0.06 1.13
C GLY A 180 -9.35 0.94 1.18
N GLN A 181 -10.59 0.46 1.26
CA GLN A 181 -11.75 1.31 1.46
C GLN A 181 -11.74 1.95 2.87
N LEU A 182 -11.33 1.24 3.92
CA LEU A 182 -11.16 1.78 5.27
C LEU A 182 -10.15 2.92 5.29
N GLN A 183 -9.00 2.78 4.63
CA GLN A 183 -8.01 3.86 4.50
C GLN A 183 -8.61 5.09 3.79
N ALA A 184 -9.43 4.87 2.76
CA ALA A 184 -10.15 5.96 2.10
C ALA A 184 -11.15 6.64 3.05
N LEU A 185 -11.91 5.87 3.83
CA LEU A 185 -12.88 6.38 4.80
C LEU A 185 -12.20 7.10 5.96
N GLU A 186 -11.01 6.67 6.39
CA GLU A 186 -10.16 7.38 7.35
C GLU A 186 -9.70 8.73 6.82
N LEU A 187 -9.28 8.80 5.56
CA LEU A 187 -8.94 10.07 4.92
C LEU A 187 -10.15 11.01 4.84
N VAL A 188 -11.34 10.48 4.52
CA VAL A 188 -12.61 11.24 4.54
C VAL A 188 -12.91 11.73 5.95
N ALA A 189 -12.78 10.88 6.97
CA ALA A 189 -13.06 11.22 8.36
C ALA A 189 -12.11 12.27 8.90
N TYR A 190 -10.81 12.13 8.64
CA TYR A 190 -9.80 13.12 9.01
C TYR A 190 -10.03 14.46 8.31
N THR A 191 -10.37 14.43 7.02
CA THR A 191 -10.73 15.65 6.28
C THR A 191 -11.98 16.30 6.87
N ALA A 192 -12.99 15.51 7.26
CA ALA A 192 -14.19 16.02 7.92
C ALA A 192 -13.85 16.68 9.27
N ALA A 193 -13.03 16.05 10.10
CA ALA A 193 -12.57 16.62 11.37
C ALA A 193 -11.85 17.96 11.18
N ARG A 194 -10.94 18.04 10.19
CA ARG A 194 -10.27 19.29 9.82
C ARG A 194 -11.21 20.39 9.36
N CYS A 195 -12.29 20.05 8.64
CA CYS A 195 -13.33 21.01 8.26
C CYS A 195 -14.07 21.61 9.48
N LEU A 196 -14.10 20.88 10.60
CA LEU A 196 -14.79 21.30 11.82
C LEU A 196 -13.90 22.13 12.75
N TRP A 197 -12.58 22.00 12.65
CA TRP A 197 -11.63 22.83 13.41
C TRP A 197 -11.71 24.30 12.99
N ARG A 198 -11.40 25.19 13.95
CA ARG A 198 -11.48 26.65 13.76
C ARG A 198 -10.17 27.25 13.22
N GLN A 199 -9.02 26.75 13.66
CA GLN A 199 -7.71 27.37 13.34
C GLN A 199 -7.12 26.87 12.01
N ASP A 200 -7.29 25.59 11.68
CA ASP A 200 -6.68 24.94 10.50
C ASP A 200 -7.71 24.42 9.49
N ARG A 201 -8.82 25.16 9.33
CA ARG A 201 -9.89 24.76 8.41
C ARG A 201 -9.39 24.83 6.96
N PRO A 202 -9.44 23.73 6.20
CA PRO A 202 -8.94 23.70 4.82
C PRO A 202 -9.79 24.55 3.87
N ALA A 203 -9.23 24.93 2.73
CA ALA A 203 -10.03 25.48 1.63
C ALA A 203 -10.87 24.36 1.00
N MET A 204 -12.01 24.71 0.37
CA MET A 204 -12.84 23.69 -0.29
C MET A 204 -12.07 22.95 -1.41
N SER A 205 -11.10 23.60 -2.07
CA SER A 205 -10.21 22.97 -3.05
C SER A 205 -9.34 21.85 -2.46
N ASP A 206 -8.88 22.00 -1.21
CA ASP A 206 -8.11 20.97 -0.52
C ASP A 206 -9.01 19.79 -0.15
N VAL A 207 -10.25 20.08 0.27
CA VAL A 207 -11.29 19.07 0.54
C VAL A 207 -11.61 18.27 -0.73
N VAL A 208 -11.76 18.95 -1.88
CA VAL A 208 -11.92 18.29 -3.19
C VAL A 208 -10.75 17.35 -3.47
N THR A 209 -9.51 17.81 -3.27
CA THR A 209 -8.30 17.02 -3.52
C THR A 209 -8.25 15.77 -2.64
N ASN A 210 -8.55 15.90 -1.34
CA ASN A 210 -8.57 14.76 -0.42
C ASN A 210 -9.68 13.76 -0.76
N LEU A 211 -10.86 14.24 -1.16
CA LEU A 211 -11.96 13.38 -1.59
C LEU A 211 -11.67 12.66 -2.91
N ASP A 212 -10.95 13.30 -3.82
CA ASP A 212 -10.49 12.70 -5.08
C ASP A 212 -9.46 11.60 -4.81
N MET A 213 -8.50 11.84 -3.90
CA MET A 213 -7.57 10.83 -3.41
C MET A 213 -8.30 9.65 -2.74
N ALA A 214 -9.27 9.92 -1.87
CA ALA A 214 -10.07 8.88 -1.22
C ALA A 214 -10.85 8.02 -2.24
N LEU A 215 -11.45 8.66 -3.26
CA LEU A 215 -12.11 7.92 -4.33
C LEU A 215 -11.12 7.06 -5.12
N GLY A 216 -9.93 7.59 -5.42
CA GLY A 216 -8.86 6.83 -6.08
C GLY A 216 -8.39 5.62 -5.28
N LEU A 217 -8.36 5.69 -3.94
CA LEU A 217 -8.08 4.54 -3.07
C LEU A 217 -9.17 3.46 -3.18
N ILE A 218 -10.44 3.86 -3.16
CA ILE A 218 -11.58 2.95 -3.34
C ILE A 218 -11.53 2.28 -4.72
N GLU A 219 -11.28 3.04 -5.78
CA GLU A 219 -11.25 2.51 -7.15
C GLU A 219 -10.08 1.56 -7.39
N ARG A 220 -8.91 1.83 -6.81
CA ARG A 220 -7.76 0.92 -6.85
C ARG A 220 -8.04 -0.38 -6.09
N ASP A 221 -8.78 -0.29 -4.99
CA ASP A 221 -9.20 -1.47 -4.24
C ASP A 221 -10.24 -2.31 -5.01
N ASP A 222 -11.26 -1.66 -5.59
CA ASP A 222 -12.27 -2.30 -6.44
C ASP A 222 -11.67 -2.95 -7.70
N SER A 223 -10.54 -2.43 -8.21
CA SER A 223 -9.86 -2.94 -9.41
C SER A 223 -9.05 -4.22 -9.18
N LYS A 224 -8.91 -4.67 -7.93
CA LYS A 224 -8.28 -5.95 -7.61
C LYS A 224 -9.30 -7.07 -7.78
N PRO A 225 -9.03 -8.13 -8.59
CA PRO A 225 -9.92 -9.27 -8.64
C PRO A 225 -10.12 -9.85 -7.24
N TYR A 226 -11.39 -10.06 -6.89
CA TYR A 226 -11.86 -10.55 -5.61
C TYR A 226 -11.21 -11.90 -5.27
N THR A 227 -10.27 -11.91 -4.33
CA THR A 227 -9.79 -13.14 -3.67
C THR A 227 -10.18 -13.09 -2.20
N ILE A 228 -11.07 -14.01 -1.82
CA ILE A 228 -11.58 -14.18 -0.46
C ILE A 228 -10.42 -14.36 0.53
N GLY A 229 -10.48 -13.61 1.64
CA GLY A 229 -9.71 -13.85 2.87
C GLY A 229 -8.47 -12.96 3.02
N ALA A 230 -8.59 -11.87 3.77
CA ALA A 230 -7.42 -11.20 4.35
C ALA A 230 -7.75 -10.29 5.54
N GLU A 231 -8.07 -10.94 6.67
CA GLU A 231 -7.85 -10.37 8.00
C GLU A 231 -6.40 -9.85 8.12
N ALA A 232 -6.18 -8.82 8.96
CA ALA A 232 -4.84 -8.40 9.35
C ALA A 232 -4.08 -9.58 9.99
N PRO A 233 -2.73 -9.63 9.90
CA PRO A 233 -1.97 -10.69 10.56
C PRO A 233 -2.31 -10.75 12.05
N ALA A 234 -2.92 -11.85 12.49
CA ALA A 234 -3.40 -11.98 13.86
C ALA A 234 -2.25 -12.34 14.80
N LYS A 235 -2.33 -11.88 16.06
CA LYS A 235 -1.53 -12.48 17.13
C LYS A 235 -2.07 -13.90 17.36
N ILE A 236 -1.21 -14.90 17.20
CA ILE A 236 -1.57 -16.31 17.33
C ILE A 236 -1.00 -16.81 18.66
N ASP A 237 -1.86 -17.33 19.54
CA ASP A 237 -1.46 -18.08 20.73
C ASP A 237 -0.70 -19.33 20.30
N GLU A 238 0.45 -19.62 20.92
CA GLU A 238 1.25 -20.81 20.61
C GLU A 238 0.39 -22.09 20.65
N ARG A 239 -0.57 -22.17 21.58
CA ARG A 239 -1.48 -23.31 21.76
C ARG A 239 -2.57 -23.40 20.69
N ALA A 240 -2.82 -22.34 19.92
CA ALA A 240 -3.80 -22.32 18.83
C ALA A 240 -3.27 -22.99 17.54
N THR A 241 -1.97 -23.30 17.47
CA THR A 241 -1.42 -24.19 16.46
C THR A 241 -1.63 -25.64 16.91
N LYS A 242 -2.32 -26.46 16.12
CA LYS A 242 -2.48 -27.89 16.46
C LYS A 242 -1.08 -28.53 16.55
N ALA A 243 -0.91 -29.41 17.54
CA ALA A 243 0.30 -30.13 17.93
C ALA A 243 0.95 -31.05 16.85
N ASP A 244 0.65 -30.88 15.56
CA ASP A 244 1.25 -31.60 14.44
C ASP A 244 2.23 -30.71 13.66
N PHE A 245 3.26 -30.18 14.35
CA PHE A 245 4.40 -29.58 13.65
C PHE A 245 5.24 -30.69 13.01
N SER A 246 4.98 -30.99 11.75
CA SER A 246 5.93 -31.77 10.95
C SER A 246 7.17 -30.90 10.71
N LYS A 247 8.32 -31.32 11.26
CA LYS A 247 9.57 -30.57 11.16
C LYS A 247 10.09 -30.63 9.72
N ILE A 248 9.86 -29.56 8.94
CA ILE A 248 10.51 -29.34 7.65
C ILE A 248 11.80 -28.58 7.94
N LYS A 249 12.84 -29.29 8.37
CA LYS A 249 14.07 -28.67 8.86
C LYS A 249 14.79 -27.94 7.72
N VAL A 250 14.56 -26.63 7.59
CA VAL A 250 15.41 -25.69 6.85
C VAL A 250 16.04 -24.77 7.90
N GLN A 251 17.37 -24.78 7.98
CA GLN A 251 18.14 -23.85 8.82
C GLN A 251 18.59 -22.69 7.92
N ASP A 252 18.33 -21.45 8.32
CA ASP A 252 18.98 -20.28 7.71
C ASP A 252 20.50 -20.36 7.94
N GLU A 253 21.30 -19.72 7.06
CA GLU A 253 22.79 -19.80 7.04
C GLU A 253 23.44 -19.49 8.39
N ASP A 254 22.84 -18.60 9.18
CA ASP A 254 23.39 -18.16 10.47
C ASP A 254 22.90 -19.02 11.65
N GLY A 255 22.06 -20.04 11.38
CA GLY A 255 21.44 -20.88 12.41
C GLY A 255 20.44 -20.15 13.31
N SER A 256 20.07 -18.91 12.96
CA SER A 256 19.27 -17.97 13.76
C SER A 256 17.77 -18.26 13.79
N ALA A 257 17.26 -19.03 12.82
CA ALA A 257 15.86 -19.40 12.73
C ALA A 257 15.64 -20.86 12.34
N THR A 258 14.50 -21.42 12.78
CA THR A 258 14.02 -22.74 12.35
C THR A 258 12.62 -22.59 11.76
N VAL A 259 12.41 -23.13 10.56
CA VAL A 259 11.09 -23.14 9.90
C VAL A 259 10.39 -24.48 10.13
N TYR A 260 9.10 -24.45 10.45
CA TYR A 260 8.24 -25.61 10.64
C TYR A 260 7.04 -25.54 9.68
N LYS A 261 6.55 -26.69 9.20
CA LYS A 261 5.23 -26.74 8.57
C LYS A 261 4.20 -27.07 9.62
N GLY A 262 3.16 -26.26 9.69
CA GLY A 262 2.02 -26.44 10.58
C GLY A 262 0.70 -26.29 9.84
N ARG A 263 -0.38 -26.47 10.60
CA ARG A 263 -1.76 -26.26 10.15
C ARG A 263 -2.53 -25.54 11.26
N LEU A 264 -3.19 -24.43 10.91
CA LEU A 264 -4.03 -23.67 11.83
C LEU A 264 -5.39 -24.36 12.07
N HIS A 265 -6.15 -23.88 13.06
CA HIS A 265 -7.43 -24.46 13.49
C HIS A 265 -8.52 -24.43 12.39
N ASP A 266 -8.44 -23.43 11.50
CA ASP A 266 -9.28 -23.25 10.31
C ASP A 266 -8.87 -24.17 9.15
N GLY A 267 -7.78 -24.93 9.29
CA GLY A 267 -7.25 -25.85 8.29
C GLY A 267 -6.20 -25.25 7.36
N LEU A 268 -5.85 -23.97 7.50
CA LEU A 268 -4.86 -23.30 6.67
C LEU A 268 -3.45 -23.87 6.92
N GLU A 269 -2.75 -24.26 5.85
CA GLU A 269 -1.35 -24.68 5.93
C GLU A 269 -0.41 -23.48 6.06
N VAL A 270 0.49 -23.53 7.05
CA VAL A 270 1.37 -22.42 7.40
C VAL A 270 2.83 -22.86 7.55
N ALA A 271 3.74 -21.92 7.27
CA ALA A 271 5.15 -22.03 7.59
C ALA A 271 5.45 -21.17 8.81
N VAL A 272 5.90 -21.78 9.90
CA VAL A 272 6.22 -21.10 11.16
C VAL A 272 7.73 -20.92 11.25
N LYS A 273 8.20 -19.67 11.13
CA LYS A 273 9.61 -19.31 11.33
C LYS A 273 9.79 -18.89 12.79
N SER A 274 10.47 -19.72 13.57
CA SER A 274 10.85 -19.42 14.96
C SER A 274 12.26 -18.83 14.98
N LEU A 275 12.41 -17.66 15.59
CA LEU A 275 13.70 -17.04 15.87
C LEU A 275 14.26 -17.66 17.16
N LYS A 276 15.51 -18.12 17.13
CA LYS A 276 16.13 -18.74 18.30
C LYS A 276 16.65 -17.71 19.30
N ASN A 277 16.25 -17.85 20.56
CA ASN A 277 16.80 -17.07 21.67
C ASN A 277 18.24 -17.45 22.00
N HIS A 278 19.20 -16.64 21.59
CA HIS A 278 20.59 -16.77 22.01
C HIS A 278 21.04 -15.53 22.79
N GLY A 279 20.71 -15.49 24.09
CA GLY A 279 21.38 -14.64 25.09
C GLY A 279 21.63 -13.19 24.67
N GLN A 280 22.91 -12.81 24.48
CA GLN A 280 23.36 -11.44 24.20
C GLN A 280 22.80 -10.81 22.90
N GLN A 281 22.29 -11.61 21.95
CA GLN A 281 21.73 -11.13 20.68
C GLN A 281 20.23 -10.77 20.74
N ARG A 282 19.60 -10.88 21.93
CA ARG A 282 18.16 -10.66 22.10
C ARG A 282 17.67 -9.29 21.63
N HIS A 283 18.46 -8.23 21.83
CA HIS A 283 18.07 -6.87 21.44
C HIS A 283 18.06 -6.67 19.92
N GLU A 284 19.02 -7.24 19.21
CA GLU A 284 19.10 -7.22 17.74
C GLU A 284 17.98 -8.06 17.12
N GLN A 285 17.69 -9.22 17.70
CA GLN A 285 16.59 -10.10 17.28
C GLN A 285 15.22 -9.47 17.49
N GLU A 286 15.01 -8.74 18.59
CA GLU A 286 13.77 -8.01 18.83
C GLU A 286 13.57 -6.88 17.82
N GLY A 287 14.64 -6.13 17.50
CA GLY A 287 14.61 -5.12 16.46
C GLY A 287 14.26 -5.71 15.09
N ALA A 288 14.85 -6.85 14.74
CA ALA A 288 14.54 -7.54 13.50
C ALA A 288 13.11 -8.09 13.47
N PHE A 289 12.60 -8.57 14.60
CA PHE A 289 11.22 -9.03 14.71
C PHE A 289 10.23 -7.89 14.47
N VAL A 290 10.44 -6.74 15.14
CA VAL A 290 9.60 -5.55 14.98
C VAL A 290 9.66 -5.01 13.54
N ALA A 291 10.85 -4.89 12.96
CA ALA A 291 11.01 -4.38 11.60
C ALA A 291 10.28 -5.24 10.55
N GLU A 292 10.39 -6.57 10.64
CA GLU A 292 9.69 -7.48 9.74
C GLU A 292 8.16 -7.43 9.94
N LEU A 293 7.70 -7.35 11.19
CA LEU A 293 6.28 -7.22 11.51
C LEU A 293 5.69 -5.91 10.99
N GLU A 294 6.31 -4.77 11.32
CA GLU A 294 5.87 -3.44 10.87
C GLU A 294 5.80 -3.36 9.33
N THR A 295 6.79 -3.96 8.66
CA THR A 295 6.82 -3.99 7.20
C THR A 295 5.72 -4.87 6.62
N LEU A 296 5.63 -6.13 7.03
CA LEU A 296 4.71 -7.11 6.44
C LEU A 296 3.25 -6.92 6.84
N CYS A 297 2.95 -6.22 7.94
CA CYS A 297 1.59 -5.84 8.30
C CYS A 297 0.94 -4.93 7.25
N HIS A 298 1.72 -4.05 6.62
CA HIS A 298 1.24 -3.03 5.69
C HIS A 298 1.59 -3.33 4.23
N LEU A 299 2.43 -4.33 3.99
CA LEU A 299 2.93 -4.68 2.66
C LEU A 299 2.19 -5.91 2.11
N ARG A 300 1.47 -5.72 1.01
CA ARG A 300 0.83 -6.81 0.25
C ARG A 300 1.19 -6.69 -1.22
N HIS A 301 1.85 -7.72 -1.73
CA HIS A 301 2.28 -7.78 -3.12
C HIS A 301 2.40 -9.24 -3.57
N ASP A 302 2.10 -9.52 -4.85
CA ASP A 302 2.11 -10.89 -5.40
C ASP A 302 3.48 -11.57 -5.33
N HIS A 303 4.55 -10.77 -5.29
CA HIS A 303 5.92 -11.27 -5.15
C HIS A 303 6.53 -11.01 -3.77
N VAL A 304 5.72 -10.81 -2.73
CA VAL A 304 6.16 -10.73 -1.33
C VAL A 304 5.50 -11.85 -0.53
N VAL A 305 6.22 -12.45 0.43
CA VAL A 305 5.63 -13.47 1.31
C VAL A 305 4.48 -12.91 2.13
N ARG A 306 3.45 -13.72 2.35
CA ARG A 306 2.28 -13.29 3.11
C ARG A 306 2.42 -13.73 4.56
N LEU A 307 2.49 -12.74 5.45
CA LEU A 307 2.36 -12.95 6.89
C LEU A 307 0.88 -13.21 7.22
N VAL A 308 0.61 -14.37 7.81
CA VAL A 308 -0.71 -14.80 8.29
C VAL A 308 -0.89 -14.40 9.75
N GLY A 309 0.17 -14.46 10.54
CA GLY A 309 0.15 -14.04 11.93
C GLY A 309 1.53 -14.10 12.57
N TRP A 310 1.59 -13.80 13.86
CA TRP A 310 2.83 -13.74 14.61
C TRP A 310 2.60 -14.16 16.06
N CYS A 311 3.66 -14.57 16.75
CA CYS A 311 3.66 -14.86 18.18
C CYS A 311 4.84 -14.15 18.85
N ALA A 312 4.54 -13.49 19.97
CA ALA A 312 5.51 -12.95 20.91
C ALA A 312 5.03 -13.27 22.33
N GLU A 313 5.17 -14.53 22.72
CA GLU A 313 4.87 -15.03 24.06
C GLU A 313 6.17 -15.40 24.76
N ASP A 314 6.32 -14.94 26.00
CA ASP A 314 7.54 -15.07 26.78
C ASP A 314 8.81 -14.67 25.99
N ASP A 315 9.72 -15.62 25.84
CA ASP A 315 10.97 -15.47 25.11
C ASP A 315 10.79 -15.81 23.61
N ASP A 316 9.74 -16.50 23.20
CA ASP A 316 9.60 -16.95 21.81
C ASP A 316 9.15 -15.83 20.86
N ARG A 317 9.78 -15.81 19.68
CA ARG A 317 9.42 -14.93 18.56
C ARG A 317 9.18 -15.78 17.33
N MET A 318 7.96 -15.75 16.82
CA MET A 318 7.57 -16.56 15.66
C MET A 318 6.79 -15.74 14.64
N PHE A 319 7.09 -16.01 13.37
CA PHE A 319 6.29 -15.56 12.24
C PHE A 319 5.54 -16.74 11.64
N VAL A 320 4.27 -16.54 11.33
CA VAL A 320 3.41 -17.53 10.68
C VAL A 320 3.12 -17.04 9.27
N TYR A 321 3.74 -17.67 8.28
CA TYR A 321 3.59 -17.36 6.86
C TYR A 321 2.63 -18.33 6.17
N GLN A 322 2.06 -17.92 5.04
CA GLN A 322 1.31 -18.83 4.18
C GLN A 322 2.25 -19.88 3.57
N TYR A 323 2.02 -21.16 3.85
CA TYR A 323 2.94 -22.24 3.44
C TYR A 323 3.13 -22.33 1.91
N GLN A 324 2.07 -22.07 1.14
CA GLN A 324 2.12 -22.10 -0.32
C GLN A 324 3.15 -21.12 -0.89
N HIS A 325 3.47 -20.03 -0.20
CA HIS A 325 4.46 -19.05 -0.64
C HIS A 325 5.90 -19.50 -0.39
N THR A 326 6.09 -20.59 0.36
CA THR A 326 7.40 -21.08 0.79
C THR A 326 7.63 -22.55 0.43
N SER A 327 6.71 -23.17 -0.31
CA SER A 327 6.64 -24.63 -0.45
C SER A 327 7.78 -25.22 -1.28
N ASN A 328 8.37 -24.43 -2.19
CA ASN A 328 9.50 -24.86 -3.00
C ASN A 328 10.85 -24.38 -2.44
N GLY A 329 10.90 -23.84 -1.20
CA GLY A 329 12.15 -23.42 -0.56
C GLY A 329 12.73 -22.12 -1.14
N THR A 330 13.99 -21.85 -0.84
CA THR A 330 14.69 -20.62 -1.27
C THR A 330 15.33 -20.78 -2.64
N LEU A 331 15.58 -19.68 -3.34
CA LEU A 331 16.33 -19.69 -4.58
C LEU A 331 17.75 -20.24 -4.38
N ARG A 332 18.36 -19.95 -3.23
CA ARG A 332 19.66 -20.49 -2.83
C ARG A 332 19.66 -22.01 -2.76
N ASP A 333 18.61 -22.62 -2.20
CA ASP A 333 18.51 -24.08 -2.09
C ASP A 333 18.55 -24.75 -3.47
N HIS A 334 17.97 -24.13 -4.49
CA HIS A 334 18.03 -24.64 -5.87
C HIS A 334 19.36 -24.36 -6.57
N LEU A 335 20.03 -23.26 -6.23
CA LEU A 335 21.32 -22.92 -6.83
C LEU A 335 22.48 -23.70 -6.20
N GLN A 336 22.41 -24.03 -4.90
CA GLN A 336 23.52 -24.58 -4.12
C GLN A 336 23.23 -25.99 -3.54
N GLY A 337 21.96 -26.36 -3.36
CA GLY A 337 21.57 -27.66 -2.83
C GLY A 337 21.61 -28.75 -3.90
N GLY A 338 22.61 -29.64 -3.83
CA GLY A 338 22.86 -30.70 -4.82
C GLY A 338 21.84 -31.85 -4.86
N GLY A 339 20.54 -31.60 -4.72
CA GLY A 339 19.55 -32.64 -4.43
C GLY A 339 18.44 -32.90 -5.45
N PHE A 340 17.86 -31.89 -6.11
CA PHE A 340 16.63 -32.11 -6.90
C PHE A 340 16.58 -31.27 -8.18
N ALA A 341 16.10 -31.88 -9.27
CA ALA A 341 15.79 -31.18 -10.50
C ALA A 341 14.63 -30.20 -10.26
N SER A 342 14.82 -28.95 -10.63
CA SER A 342 13.86 -27.87 -10.49
C SER A 342 13.81 -27.02 -11.76
N PRO A 343 12.72 -26.27 -12.01
CA PRO A 343 12.67 -25.30 -13.09
C PRO A 343 13.86 -24.34 -13.05
N VAL A 344 14.28 -23.87 -11.87
CA VAL A 344 15.44 -22.97 -11.71
C VAL A 344 16.75 -23.64 -12.15
N THR A 345 16.98 -24.92 -11.82
CA THR A 345 18.20 -25.62 -12.22
C THR A 345 18.21 -26.01 -13.70
N SER A 346 17.04 -26.21 -14.30
CA SER A 346 16.88 -26.75 -15.66
C SER A 346 16.58 -25.73 -16.76
N SER A 347 16.06 -24.54 -16.43
CA SER A 347 15.53 -23.58 -17.41
C SER A 347 16.00 -22.14 -17.19
N TRP A 348 16.59 -21.54 -18.23
CA TRP A 348 16.90 -20.11 -18.26
C TRP A 348 15.66 -19.23 -18.10
N LYS A 349 14.54 -19.64 -18.71
CA LYS A 349 13.26 -18.93 -18.58
C LYS A 349 12.80 -18.86 -17.13
N ALA A 350 12.90 -19.97 -16.40
CA ALA A 350 12.53 -20.01 -14.98
C ALA A 350 13.44 -19.09 -14.13
N ARG A 351 14.75 -19.02 -14.44
CA ARG A 351 15.66 -18.08 -13.78
C ARG A 351 15.28 -16.62 -14.03
N VAL A 352 14.96 -16.27 -15.28
CA VAL A 352 14.50 -14.91 -15.64
C VAL A 352 13.16 -14.58 -14.99
N LEU A 353 12.22 -15.52 -14.92
CA LEU A 353 10.94 -15.33 -14.23
C LEU A 353 11.12 -15.11 -12.72
N ALA A 354 12.03 -15.86 -12.07
CA ALA A 354 12.35 -15.67 -10.66
C ALA A 354 12.94 -14.26 -10.40
N LEU A 355 13.90 -13.85 -11.24
CA LEU A 355 14.45 -12.49 -11.21
C LEU A 355 13.36 -11.44 -11.42
N LEU A 356 12.51 -11.61 -12.42
CA LEU A 356 11.45 -10.66 -12.73
C LEU A 356 10.48 -10.50 -11.55
N GLY A 357 10.02 -11.61 -10.98
CA GLY A 357 9.13 -11.58 -9.82
C GLY A 357 9.76 -10.86 -8.62
N ALA A 358 10.99 -11.21 -8.26
CA ALA A 358 11.71 -10.55 -7.17
C ALA A 358 11.93 -9.05 -7.44
N SER A 359 12.32 -8.67 -8.66
CA SER A 359 12.53 -7.27 -9.03
C SER A 359 11.25 -6.43 -8.94
N ARG A 360 10.08 -7.00 -9.31
CA ARG A 360 8.79 -6.33 -9.18
C ARG A 360 8.43 -6.06 -7.73
N ALA A 361 8.69 -7.02 -6.84
CA ALA A 361 8.54 -6.79 -5.40
C ALA A 361 9.42 -5.65 -4.91
N ILE A 362 10.72 -5.70 -5.23
CA ILE A 362 11.68 -4.67 -4.76
C ILE A 362 11.34 -3.29 -5.34
N ASP A 363 10.93 -3.20 -6.61
CA ASP A 363 10.47 -1.94 -7.20
C ASP A 363 9.24 -1.38 -6.48
N HIS A 364 8.30 -2.25 -6.11
CA HIS A 364 7.14 -1.86 -5.31
C HIS A 364 7.56 -1.28 -3.95
N LEU A 365 8.54 -1.89 -3.27
CA LEU A 365 9.10 -1.37 -2.00
C LEU A 365 9.67 0.04 -2.16
N HIS A 366 10.39 0.28 -3.26
CA HIS A 366 11.11 1.53 -3.48
C HIS A 366 10.20 2.68 -3.93
N ARG A 367 9.18 2.38 -4.73
CA ARG A 367 8.37 3.40 -5.42
C ARG A 367 6.94 3.54 -4.93
N VAL A 368 6.31 2.43 -4.54
CA VAL A 368 4.87 2.38 -4.28
C VAL A 368 4.58 2.38 -2.79
N ALA A 369 5.39 1.69 -2.00
CA ALA A 369 5.27 1.71 -0.54
C ALA A 369 5.44 3.14 0.00
N THR A 370 4.54 3.52 0.92
CA THR A 370 4.57 4.80 1.63
C THR A 370 4.36 4.55 3.12
N PRO A 371 5.39 4.75 3.97
CA PRO A 371 6.74 5.20 3.64
C PRO A 371 7.51 4.22 2.73
N ARG A 372 8.53 4.71 2.04
CA ARG A 372 9.38 3.87 1.17
C ARG A 372 10.06 2.80 2.01
N ILE A 373 10.13 1.57 1.52
CA ILE A 373 10.82 0.47 2.20
C ILE A 373 12.16 0.21 1.51
N ILE A 374 13.27 0.19 2.26
CA ILE A 374 14.55 -0.33 1.79
C ILE A 374 14.80 -1.66 2.50
N HIS A 375 14.97 -2.74 1.73
CA HIS A 375 14.98 -4.10 2.24
C HIS A 375 16.27 -4.46 3.00
N ARG A 376 17.43 -4.01 2.53
CA ARG A 376 18.77 -4.22 3.12
C ARG A 376 19.29 -5.66 3.17
N ASN A 377 18.49 -6.65 2.78
CA ASN A 377 18.84 -8.07 2.85
C ASN A 377 18.35 -8.84 1.62
N VAL A 378 18.48 -8.22 0.45
CA VAL A 378 18.17 -8.89 -0.83
C VAL A 378 19.26 -9.93 -1.11
N SER A 379 18.90 -11.20 -1.13
CA SER A 379 19.78 -12.35 -1.38
C SER A 379 19.00 -13.52 -1.96
N SER A 380 19.66 -14.55 -2.48
CA SER A 380 18.94 -15.75 -2.92
C SER A 380 18.32 -16.54 -1.75
N SER A 381 18.80 -16.34 -0.52
CA SER A 381 18.19 -16.91 0.70
C SER A 381 16.88 -16.19 1.06
N SER A 382 16.77 -14.90 0.75
CA SER A 382 15.57 -14.10 1.04
C SER A 382 14.52 -14.14 -0.07
N ILE A 383 14.82 -14.78 -1.20
CA ILE A 383 13.87 -15.02 -2.31
C ILE A 383 13.38 -16.47 -2.24
N LEU A 384 12.13 -16.65 -1.84
CA LEU A 384 11.44 -17.93 -1.78
C LEU A 384 10.72 -18.22 -3.10
N LEU A 385 10.44 -19.50 -3.34
CA LEU A 385 9.65 -19.96 -4.48
C LEU A 385 8.34 -20.57 -3.98
N ASP A 386 7.22 -20.06 -4.49
CA ASP A 386 5.89 -20.57 -4.18
C ASP A 386 5.56 -21.84 -4.95
N GLU A 387 4.39 -22.45 -4.70
CA GLU A 387 3.92 -23.68 -5.35
C GLU A 387 3.92 -23.62 -6.89
N SER A 388 3.79 -22.42 -7.46
CA SER A 388 3.81 -22.16 -8.90
C SER A 388 5.21 -21.82 -9.46
N TRP A 389 6.25 -21.89 -8.61
CA TRP A 389 7.62 -21.46 -8.89
C TRP A 389 7.78 -19.94 -9.10
N ALA A 390 6.81 -19.14 -8.66
CA ALA A 390 6.95 -17.70 -8.67
C ALA A 390 7.77 -17.23 -7.45
N ALA A 391 8.59 -16.20 -7.68
CA ALA A 391 9.42 -15.62 -6.63
C ALA A 391 8.60 -14.83 -5.61
N ARG A 392 8.93 -15.00 -4.32
CA ARG A 392 8.36 -14.31 -3.16
C ARG A 392 9.50 -13.76 -2.30
N VAL A 393 9.63 -12.45 -2.19
CA VAL A 393 10.63 -11.78 -1.35
C VAL A 393 10.22 -11.86 0.12
N SER A 394 11.18 -12.15 0.99
CA SER A 394 11.05 -12.37 2.44
C SER A 394 12.25 -11.81 3.20
N GLY A 395 12.30 -11.93 4.53
CA GLY A 395 13.50 -11.56 5.30
C GLY A 395 13.60 -10.05 5.54
N PHE A 396 12.49 -9.45 5.95
CA PHE A 396 12.37 -8.00 6.17
C PHE A 396 12.93 -7.54 7.51
N GLY A 397 13.57 -8.42 8.29
CA GLY A 397 14.11 -8.07 9.61
C GLY A 397 15.23 -7.03 9.59
N ALA A 398 15.84 -6.74 8.44
CA ALA A 398 16.81 -5.65 8.30
C ALA A 398 16.20 -4.38 7.66
N ALA A 399 14.93 -4.42 7.25
CA ALA A 399 14.31 -3.37 6.45
C ALA A 399 14.19 -2.06 7.23
N VAL A 400 14.17 -0.94 6.50
CA VAL A 400 13.94 0.39 7.07
C VAL A 400 12.87 1.14 6.29
N LEU A 401 12.06 1.90 7.03
CA LEU A 401 11.08 2.83 6.48
C LEU A 401 11.75 4.20 6.29
N GLN A 402 11.71 4.70 5.06
CA GLN A 402 12.33 5.93 4.64
C GLN A 402 11.26 6.90 4.11
N GLU A 403 11.30 8.15 4.55
CA GLU A 403 10.48 9.21 3.95
C GLU A 403 10.92 9.48 2.50
N PRO A 404 10.00 9.60 1.53
CA PRO A 404 10.33 9.71 0.10
C PRO A 404 11.25 10.88 -0.27
N THR A 405 11.36 11.91 0.56
CA THR A 405 12.13 13.14 0.31
C THR A 405 13.61 13.05 0.72
N THR A 406 14.08 11.90 1.22
CA THR A 406 15.47 11.76 1.72
C THR A 406 16.37 11.00 0.75
N ASP A 407 17.50 11.61 0.36
CA ASP A 407 18.58 10.95 -0.39
C ASP A 407 19.45 10.11 0.56
N GLY A 408 18.99 8.88 0.77
CA GLY A 408 19.59 7.91 1.68
C GLY A 408 19.37 8.21 3.16
N GLN A 409 19.48 7.17 3.97
CA GLN A 409 19.27 7.20 5.41
C GLN A 409 20.53 6.70 6.13
N LEU A 410 20.99 7.44 7.14
CA LEU A 410 22.07 6.98 8.01
C LEU A 410 21.50 5.95 8.99
N VAL A 411 22.10 4.76 9.04
CA VAL A 411 21.70 3.69 9.96
C VAL A 411 22.76 3.44 11.04
N GLY A 412 22.32 2.99 12.21
CA GLY A 412 23.23 2.73 13.34
C GLY A 412 24.22 1.60 13.06
N GLU A 413 23.79 0.59 12.31
CA GLU A 413 24.56 -0.62 12.02
C GLU A 413 24.36 -1.09 10.58
N VAL A 414 25.38 -1.74 10.02
CA VAL A 414 25.31 -2.42 8.73
C VAL A 414 24.71 -3.81 8.94
N ALA A 415 23.51 -4.03 8.42
CA ALA A 415 22.85 -5.32 8.33
C ALA A 415 22.78 -5.80 6.87
N GLY A 416 22.70 -7.13 6.68
CA GLY A 416 22.58 -7.82 5.39
C GLY A 416 23.45 -9.07 5.29
N THR A 417 23.17 -9.96 4.34
CA THR A 417 24.00 -11.16 4.09
C THR A 417 25.34 -10.80 3.45
N LEU A 418 26.44 -11.30 4.02
CA LEU A 418 27.79 -11.13 3.47
C LEU A 418 27.86 -11.64 2.02
N GLY A 419 28.62 -10.92 1.18
CA GLY A 419 28.69 -11.17 -0.27
C GLY A 419 27.65 -10.41 -1.10
N TYR A 420 26.52 -10.00 -0.50
CA TYR A 420 25.48 -9.18 -1.15
C TYR A 420 25.50 -7.71 -0.74
N ILE A 421 26.13 -7.40 0.40
CA ILE A 421 26.16 -6.04 0.96
C ILE A 421 26.86 -5.08 -0.01
N ASP A 422 26.18 -3.99 -0.32
CA ASP A 422 26.71 -2.86 -1.09
C ASP A 422 27.97 -2.29 -0.41
N PRO A 423 29.14 -2.28 -1.09
CA PRO A 423 30.40 -1.77 -0.54
C PRO A 423 30.31 -0.33 -0.03
N GLU A 424 29.53 0.53 -0.71
CA GLU A 424 29.39 1.92 -0.32
C GLU A 424 28.53 2.07 0.95
N TYR A 425 27.44 1.31 1.04
CA TYR A 425 26.64 1.20 2.26
C TYR A 425 27.44 0.63 3.42
N HIS A 426 28.22 -0.43 3.20
CA HIS A 426 29.12 -1.01 4.22
C HIS A 426 30.11 0.04 4.76
N ARG A 427 30.68 0.86 3.86
CA ARG A 427 31.67 1.89 4.22
C ARG A 427 31.04 3.11 4.90
N THR A 428 29.89 3.58 4.42
CA THR A 428 29.30 4.87 4.82
C THR A 428 28.19 4.76 5.86
N ARG A 429 27.62 3.56 6.03
CA ARG A 429 26.37 3.31 6.76
C ARG A 429 25.18 4.13 6.24
N ARG A 430 25.26 4.64 5.00
CA ARG A 430 24.14 5.28 4.32
C ARG A 430 23.47 4.25 3.42
N VAL A 431 22.23 3.91 3.76
CA VAL A 431 21.41 3.00 2.97
C VAL A 431 20.52 3.80 2.03
N SER A 432 20.32 3.31 0.82
CA SER A 432 19.40 3.88 -0.17
C SER A 432 18.76 2.76 -1.01
N PRO A 433 17.76 3.05 -1.85
CA PRO A 433 17.26 2.10 -2.84
C PRO A 433 18.37 1.50 -3.71
N ALA A 434 19.40 2.28 -4.02
CA ALA A 434 20.55 1.82 -4.80
C ALA A 434 21.39 0.74 -4.09
N SER A 435 21.27 0.60 -2.76
CA SER A 435 21.91 -0.48 -2.00
C SER A 435 21.22 -1.82 -2.27
N ASP A 436 19.87 -1.85 -2.30
CA ASP A 436 19.10 -3.04 -2.69
C ASP A 436 19.35 -3.40 -4.17
N VAL A 437 19.50 -2.39 -5.04
CA VAL A 437 19.85 -2.60 -6.46
C VAL A 437 21.18 -3.34 -6.60
N TYR A 438 22.21 -2.94 -5.83
CA TYR A 438 23.49 -3.65 -5.83
C TYR A 438 23.34 -5.10 -5.40
N SER A 439 22.67 -5.33 -4.26
CA SER A 439 22.44 -6.69 -3.75
C SER A 439 21.67 -7.56 -4.74
N PHE A 440 20.69 -6.99 -5.45
CA PHE A 440 19.98 -7.67 -6.52
C PHE A 440 20.85 -7.96 -7.75
N GLY A 441 21.82 -7.09 -8.07
CA GLY A 441 22.85 -7.35 -9.08
C GLY A 441 23.68 -8.60 -8.75
N VAL A 442 24.02 -8.81 -7.48
CA VAL A 442 24.71 -10.04 -7.03
C VAL A 442 23.82 -11.26 -7.23
N VAL A 443 22.52 -11.17 -6.90
CA VAL A 443 21.53 -12.25 -7.14
C VAL A 443 21.47 -12.60 -8.63
N MET A 444 21.45 -11.62 -9.53
CA MET A 444 21.48 -11.88 -10.98
C MET A 444 22.74 -12.66 -11.41
N LEU A 445 23.92 -12.28 -10.90
CA LEU A 445 25.14 -13.04 -11.18
C LEU A 445 25.09 -14.46 -10.61
N GLU A 446 24.47 -14.64 -9.44
CA GLU A 446 24.29 -15.96 -8.84
C GLU A 446 23.41 -16.86 -9.73
N LEU A 447 22.29 -16.34 -10.25
CA LEU A 447 21.46 -17.08 -11.20
C LEU A 447 22.14 -17.29 -12.56
N LEU A 448 22.99 -16.40 -13.04
CA LEU A 448 23.68 -16.59 -14.30
C LEU A 448 24.76 -17.68 -14.18
N THR A 449 25.52 -17.66 -13.08
CA THR A 449 26.72 -18.48 -12.92
C THR A 449 26.49 -19.78 -12.14
N GLY A 450 25.43 -19.84 -11.32
CA GLY A 450 25.17 -20.92 -10.38
C GLY A 450 26.18 -20.99 -9.24
N ARG A 451 27.05 -19.98 -9.06
CA ARG A 451 28.09 -19.94 -8.04
C ARG A 451 27.64 -19.13 -6.83
N PRO A 452 27.98 -19.54 -5.60
CA PRO A 452 27.64 -18.78 -4.40
C PRO A 452 28.36 -17.43 -4.36
N PRO A 453 27.78 -16.41 -3.72
CA PRO A 453 28.44 -15.15 -3.45
C PRO A 453 29.38 -15.31 -2.25
N SER A 454 30.59 -15.81 -2.49
CA SER A 454 31.59 -16.00 -1.43
C SER A 454 32.18 -14.67 -0.94
N TRP A 455 32.24 -14.53 0.38
CA TRP A 455 33.11 -13.57 1.09
C TRP A 455 33.91 -14.33 2.15
N GLU A 456 35.00 -14.97 1.75
CA GLU A 456 36.05 -15.36 2.70
C GLU A 456 37.12 -14.27 2.67
N SER A 457 37.47 -13.72 3.84
CA SER A 457 38.31 -12.52 4.02
C SER A 457 39.75 -12.61 3.49
N LYS A 458 40.09 -13.69 2.79
CA LYS A 458 41.40 -13.95 2.21
C LYS A 458 41.36 -14.40 0.74
N ASP A 459 40.19 -14.55 0.12
CA ASP A 459 40.10 -14.97 -1.27
C ASP A 459 39.83 -13.77 -2.20
N PRO A 460 40.72 -13.45 -3.17
CA PRO A 460 40.50 -12.37 -4.14
C PRO A 460 39.32 -12.59 -5.11
N ASN A 461 38.57 -13.69 -4.99
CA ASN A 461 37.52 -14.11 -5.90
C ASN A 461 36.10 -13.97 -5.33
N THR A 462 35.64 -12.74 -5.04
CA THR A 462 34.19 -12.52 -4.87
C THR A 462 33.46 -12.83 -6.18
N LEU A 463 32.19 -13.24 -6.12
CA LEU A 463 31.41 -13.52 -7.33
C LEU A 463 31.40 -12.32 -8.29
N VAL A 464 31.31 -11.11 -7.74
CA VAL A 464 31.37 -9.84 -8.49
C VAL A 464 32.75 -9.69 -9.15
N GLY A 465 33.85 -9.87 -8.40
CA GLY A 465 35.21 -9.77 -8.93
C GLY A 465 35.54 -10.83 -9.98
N PHE A 466 34.93 -12.01 -9.90
CA PHE A 466 35.06 -13.07 -10.89
C PHE A 466 34.25 -12.79 -12.16
N ALA A 467 32.95 -12.56 -12.04
CA ALA A 467 32.04 -12.57 -13.18
C ALA A 467 31.98 -11.22 -13.93
N ALA A 468 31.97 -10.08 -13.23
CA ALA A 468 31.80 -8.79 -13.87
C ALA A 468 32.87 -8.48 -14.93
N PRO A 469 34.18 -8.68 -14.67
CA PRO A 469 35.22 -8.42 -15.68
C PRO A 469 35.13 -9.32 -16.91
N ILE A 470 34.60 -10.54 -16.77
CA ILE A 470 34.43 -11.47 -17.89
C ILE A 470 33.24 -11.05 -18.75
N ILE A 471 32.13 -10.66 -18.12
CA ILE A 471 30.93 -10.14 -18.77
C ILE A 471 31.26 -8.85 -19.54
N GLU A 472 32.01 -7.92 -18.94
CA GLU A 472 32.44 -6.66 -19.58
C GLU A 472 33.31 -6.88 -20.82
N ARG A 473 34.08 -7.98 -20.87
CA ARG A 473 34.86 -8.38 -22.04
C ARG A 473 34.03 -9.10 -23.11
N GLY A 474 32.73 -9.30 -22.87
CA GLY A 474 31.80 -9.94 -23.81
C GLY A 474 31.80 -11.47 -23.78
N ASP A 475 32.47 -12.09 -22.82
CA ASP A 475 32.59 -13.56 -22.71
C ASP A 475 31.59 -14.15 -21.72
N LEU A 476 30.30 -13.83 -21.88
CA LEU A 476 29.24 -14.34 -21.00
C LEU A 476 29.21 -15.87 -20.98
N GLY A 477 29.45 -16.52 -22.12
CA GLY A 477 29.35 -17.97 -22.27
C GLY A 477 30.27 -18.76 -21.33
N SER A 478 31.43 -18.21 -20.95
CA SER A 478 32.37 -18.89 -20.06
C SER A 478 31.97 -18.85 -18.58
N VAL A 479 31.09 -17.92 -18.19
CA VAL A 479 30.60 -17.79 -16.80
C VAL A 479 29.23 -18.43 -16.59
N LEU A 480 28.47 -18.72 -17.64
CA LEU A 480 27.13 -19.31 -17.52
C LEU A 480 27.17 -20.67 -16.82
N ASP A 481 26.21 -20.88 -15.93
CA ASP A 481 25.89 -22.17 -15.34
C ASP A 481 25.59 -23.19 -16.44
N ARG A 482 26.12 -24.40 -16.29
CA ARG A 482 25.96 -25.49 -17.27
C ARG A 482 24.81 -26.45 -16.94
N ARG A 483 24.12 -26.24 -15.81
CA ARG A 483 22.99 -27.09 -15.40
C ARG A 483 21.76 -26.94 -16.29
N PRO A 484 21.33 -25.74 -16.73
CA PRO A 484 20.26 -25.63 -17.70
C PRO A 484 20.66 -26.29 -19.01
N SER A 485 19.88 -27.29 -19.43
CA SER A 485 20.16 -28.12 -20.60
C SER A 485 18.90 -28.22 -21.46
N PRO A 486 19.00 -28.08 -22.80
CA PRO A 486 20.22 -27.86 -23.57
C PRO A 486 20.85 -26.48 -23.35
N ALA A 487 22.05 -26.26 -23.91
CA ALA A 487 22.72 -24.96 -23.91
C ALA A 487 21.79 -23.85 -24.45
N PRO A 488 21.95 -22.59 -24.02
CA PRO A 488 21.05 -21.52 -24.41
C PRO A 488 20.94 -21.41 -25.93
N THR A 489 19.70 -21.31 -26.41
CA THR A 489 19.42 -20.97 -27.81
C THR A 489 19.92 -19.54 -28.14
N PRO A 490 19.99 -19.13 -29.42
CA PRO A 490 20.38 -17.77 -29.76
C PRO A 490 19.51 -16.69 -29.09
N GLY A 491 18.19 -16.84 -29.07
CA GLY A 491 17.31 -15.88 -28.39
C GLY A 491 17.49 -15.88 -26.87
N GLN A 492 17.65 -17.06 -26.24
CA GLN A 492 17.98 -17.14 -24.83
C GLN A 492 19.35 -16.50 -24.53
N MET A 493 20.35 -16.70 -25.38
CA MET A 493 21.66 -16.09 -25.20
C MET A 493 21.59 -14.56 -25.22
N GLU A 494 20.81 -13.96 -26.12
CA GLU A 494 20.61 -12.50 -26.12
C GLU A 494 19.86 -12.01 -24.88
N ALA A 495 18.86 -12.77 -24.41
CA ALA A 495 18.20 -12.48 -23.14
C ALA A 495 19.19 -12.50 -21.98
N LEU A 496 20.04 -13.53 -21.89
CA LEU A 496 21.05 -13.67 -20.84
C LEU A 496 22.11 -12.56 -20.90
N LYS A 497 22.50 -12.10 -22.10
CA LYS A 497 23.37 -10.92 -22.26
C LYS A 497 22.72 -9.66 -21.70
N LEU A 498 21.43 -9.45 -21.94
CA LEU A 498 20.70 -8.31 -21.38
C LEU A 498 20.63 -8.39 -19.84
N VAL A 499 20.39 -9.58 -19.28
CA VAL A 499 20.44 -9.81 -17.83
C VAL A 499 21.84 -9.52 -17.28
N ALA A 500 22.88 -10.03 -17.92
CA ALA A 500 24.27 -9.85 -17.50
C ALA A 500 24.72 -8.39 -17.53
N TYR A 501 24.36 -7.65 -18.59
CA TYR A 501 24.62 -6.21 -18.69
C TYR A 501 23.87 -5.43 -17.61
N THR A 502 22.61 -5.79 -17.35
CA THR A 502 21.82 -5.19 -16.27
C THR A 502 22.46 -5.44 -14.92
N ALA A 503 22.91 -6.67 -14.65
CA ALA A 503 23.63 -7.03 -13.43
C ALA A 503 24.91 -6.20 -13.25
N ALA A 504 25.73 -6.07 -14.31
CA ALA A 504 26.97 -5.28 -14.27
C ALA A 504 26.71 -3.81 -13.91
N ARG A 505 25.63 -3.21 -14.45
CA ARG A 505 25.24 -1.83 -14.11
C ARG A 505 24.71 -1.69 -12.68
N CYS A 506 23.97 -2.68 -12.18
CA CYS A 506 23.55 -2.70 -10.77
C CYS A 506 24.75 -2.72 -9.81
N LEU A 507 25.88 -3.29 -10.24
CA LEU A 507 27.09 -3.48 -9.44
C LEU A 507 28.10 -2.32 -9.53
N TRP A 508 27.72 -1.20 -10.17
CA TRP A 508 28.63 -0.07 -10.28
C TRP A 508 29.00 0.52 -8.90
N PRO A 509 30.25 0.99 -8.72
CA PRO A 509 30.74 1.44 -7.40
C PRO A 509 29.93 2.60 -6.82
N GLN A 510 29.51 3.52 -7.69
CA GLN A 510 28.80 4.73 -7.31
C GLN A 510 27.27 4.49 -7.33
N PRO A 511 26.55 4.71 -6.21
CA PRO A 511 25.11 4.46 -6.13
C PRO A 511 24.27 5.20 -7.17
N GLN A 512 24.66 6.44 -7.50
CA GLN A 512 23.95 7.31 -8.45
C GLN A 512 24.03 6.82 -9.91
N ASP A 513 25.02 6.00 -10.23
CA ASP A 513 25.19 5.48 -11.58
C ASP A 513 24.39 4.18 -11.79
N ARG A 514 23.96 3.53 -10.70
CA ARG A 514 23.15 2.31 -10.72
C ARG A 514 21.74 2.61 -11.25
N PRO A 515 21.13 1.69 -12.03
CA PRO A 515 19.77 1.88 -12.52
C PRO A 515 18.76 1.85 -11.36
N ALA A 516 17.63 2.54 -11.51
CA ALA A 516 16.50 2.34 -10.62
C ALA A 516 15.94 0.92 -10.80
N MET A 517 15.33 0.33 -9.76
CA MET A 517 14.77 -1.02 -9.85
C MET A 517 13.71 -1.13 -10.96
N SER A 518 12.91 -0.10 -11.21
CA SER A 518 11.98 -0.05 -12.35
C SER A 518 12.67 -0.21 -13.72
N ASN A 519 13.90 0.27 -13.92
CA ASN A 519 14.65 0.01 -15.15
C ASN A 519 15.14 -1.44 -15.21
N VAL A 520 15.49 -2.04 -14.07
CA VAL A 520 15.84 -3.46 -13.96
C VAL A 520 14.64 -4.33 -14.36
N VAL A 521 13.43 -4.01 -13.86
CA VAL A 521 12.18 -4.69 -14.23
C VAL A 521 11.97 -4.63 -15.75
N ILE A 522 12.06 -3.46 -16.37
CA ILE A 522 11.91 -3.28 -17.82
C ILE A 522 12.90 -4.16 -18.61
N ASN A 523 14.16 -4.20 -18.19
CA ASN A 523 15.18 -5.03 -18.84
C ASN A 523 14.89 -6.53 -18.69
N LEU A 524 14.39 -6.97 -17.54
CA LEU A 524 14.01 -8.36 -17.29
C LEU A 524 12.76 -8.77 -18.08
N GLU A 525 11.79 -7.86 -18.26
CA GLU A 525 10.63 -8.08 -19.12
C GLU A 525 11.04 -8.21 -20.60
N ALA A 526 11.96 -7.36 -21.06
CA ALA A 526 12.52 -7.47 -22.40
C ALA A 526 13.31 -8.78 -22.59
N ALA A 527 14.09 -9.21 -21.59
CA ALA A 527 14.80 -10.49 -21.61
C ALA A 527 13.81 -11.67 -21.69
N LEU A 528 12.72 -11.64 -20.93
CA LEU A 528 11.67 -12.65 -21.02
C LEU A 528 11.02 -12.69 -22.41
N GLY A 529 10.73 -11.52 -23.00
CA GLY A 529 10.18 -11.42 -24.35
C GLY A 529 11.10 -12.01 -25.43
N LEU A 530 12.43 -11.88 -25.28
CA LEU A 530 13.41 -12.52 -26.16
C LEU A 530 13.38 -14.04 -26.04
N ILE A 531 13.20 -14.58 -24.83
CA ILE A 531 13.07 -16.03 -24.61
C ILE A 531 11.76 -16.56 -25.22
N ASP A 532 10.64 -15.87 -24.99
CA ASP A 532 9.32 -16.29 -25.49
C ASP A 532 9.23 -16.23 -27.02
N SER A 533 9.94 -15.30 -27.65
CA SER A 533 9.98 -15.16 -29.11
C SER A 533 10.80 -16.26 -29.80
N ASP A 534 11.69 -16.91 -29.06
CA ASP A 534 12.58 -17.97 -29.54
C ASP A 534 11.97 -19.37 -29.36
N GLU A 535 10.95 -19.52 -28.49
CA GLU A 535 10.18 -20.75 -28.39
C GLU A 535 9.41 -21.02 -29.70
N PRO A 536 9.45 -22.24 -30.26
CA PRO A 536 8.75 -22.56 -31.48
C PRO A 536 7.25 -22.37 -31.27
N LYS A 537 6.65 -21.40 -31.97
CA LYS A 537 5.20 -21.23 -32.02
C LYS A 537 4.59 -22.54 -32.50
N GLY A 538 3.95 -23.26 -31.57
CA GLY A 538 3.30 -24.53 -31.86
C GLY A 538 2.39 -24.37 -33.08
N ARG A 539 2.61 -25.20 -34.09
CA ARG A 539 1.65 -25.39 -35.18
C ARG A 539 0.39 -25.97 -34.54
N TYR A 540 -0.64 -25.14 -34.41
CA TYR A 540 -2.02 -25.59 -34.15
C TYR A 540 -2.54 -26.40 -35.33
#